data_AF-A0A8K1CDE6-F1
#
_entry.id   AF-A0A8K1CDE6-F1
#
_cell.length_a   1.000
_cell.length_b   1.000
_cell.length_c   1.000
_cell.angle_alpha   90.00
_cell.angle_beta   90.00
_cell.angle_gamma   90.00
#
_symmetry.space_group_name_H-M   'P 1'
#
loop_
_entity.id
_entity.type
_entity.pdbx_description
1 polymer ?
#
loop_
_entity_poly.entity_id
_entity_poly.type
_entity_poly.pdbx_seq_one_letter_code
_entity_poly.pdbx_strand_id
1 'polypeptide(L)'
;MAAEQAKDRGNRAFAAGNHRDAIASFSEAIALHERAAANGEVGGKLYVYYSNRSASYLKLGDGQNALKDADKCVALKRDWAKGYSRKGAALYHLNRLGEALRAYKDGLTIEPSNAALQEGLRSVQARMSAAATPPAATVSNKSLREFVAGSKAASFQTFQFLLCTLLLLNFVLYWVPFGIPSGAAFSMFFKIALFNSLSYLMFTHGVPKLQATYAQRLVMDPTTQSLFYCLVFWVSAPYGLAMVPVFLIEMVHFFSYLSNILIVLKLDNSPLVTLITTKALLPLTATIISDPSFPNLPTQSKWAKLYHRMPQVTANIEVAIGISIVFELLTPARNFLLVLLYWQLLRVRYMISPPLQEAFRHLNASILSLTSHPRCPAVVGQLYAKASKFAANTTDMSQQQQAAANGARPRCTIM
;
A
#
# COMPACT_ATOMS: atom_id res chain seq x y z
N MET A 1 -35.60 -12.83 -26.81
CA MET A 1 -36.46 -13.23 -25.67
C MET A 1 -35.79 -14.21 -24.70
N ALA A 2 -35.01 -15.19 -25.17
CA ALA A 2 -34.38 -16.20 -24.29
C ALA A 2 -33.43 -15.61 -23.21
N ALA A 3 -32.62 -14.60 -23.54
CA ALA A 3 -31.72 -13.96 -22.57
C ALA A 3 -32.47 -13.23 -21.43
N GLU A 4 -33.60 -12.60 -21.74
CA GLU A 4 -34.44 -11.93 -20.73
C GLU A 4 -35.12 -12.95 -19.81
N GLN A 5 -35.59 -14.09 -20.35
CA GLN A 5 -36.12 -15.19 -19.53
C GLN A 5 -35.05 -15.76 -18.59
N ALA A 6 -33.81 -15.91 -19.06
CA ALA A 6 -32.68 -16.34 -18.23
C ALA A 6 -32.35 -15.30 -17.14
N LYS A 7 -32.39 -14.00 -17.45
CA LYS A 7 -32.29 -12.94 -16.43
C LYS A 7 -33.41 -13.05 -15.39
N ASP A 8 -34.65 -13.26 -15.81
CA ASP A 8 -35.78 -13.35 -14.87
C ASP A 8 -35.69 -14.58 -13.96
N ARG A 9 -35.23 -15.73 -14.50
CA ARG A 9 -34.86 -16.89 -13.67
C ARG A 9 -33.77 -16.53 -12.67
N GLY A 10 -32.72 -15.84 -13.11
CA GLY A 10 -31.63 -15.39 -12.24
C GLY A 10 -32.10 -14.42 -11.14
N ASN A 11 -33.00 -13.50 -11.47
CA ASN A 11 -33.59 -12.56 -10.50
C ASN A 11 -34.45 -13.31 -9.45
N ARG A 12 -35.26 -14.29 -9.87
CA ARG A 12 -36.03 -15.14 -8.96
C ARG A 12 -35.13 -15.93 -8.03
N ALA A 13 -34.09 -16.57 -8.57
CA ALA A 13 -33.11 -17.30 -7.78
C ALA A 13 -32.35 -16.38 -6.81
N PHE A 14 -32.00 -15.16 -7.23
CA PHE A 14 -31.36 -14.16 -6.38
C PHE A 14 -32.27 -13.73 -5.22
N ALA A 15 -33.55 -13.49 -5.50
CA ALA A 15 -34.55 -13.13 -4.49
C ALA A 15 -34.81 -14.29 -3.49
N ALA A 16 -34.72 -15.54 -3.96
CA ALA A 16 -34.83 -16.73 -3.12
C ALA A 16 -33.55 -17.04 -2.30
N GLY A 17 -32.48 -16.26 -2.43
CA GLY A 17 -31.20 -16.52 -1.77
C GLY A 17 -30.31 -17.58 -2.44
N ASN A 18 -30.78 -18.19 -3.53
CA ASN A 18 -30.05 -19.20 -4.30
C ASN A 18 -29.05 -18.54 -5.25
N HIS A 19 -27.98 -17.97 -4.68
CA HIS A 19 -27.03 -17.15 -5.42
C HIS A 19 -26.21 -17.94 -6.47
N ARG A 20 -25.98 -19.25 -6.27
CA ARG A 20 -25.32 -20.11 -7.26
C ARG A 20 -26.17 -20.28 -8.52
N ASP A 21 -27.46 -20.57 -8.36
CA ASP A 21 -28.40 -20.70 -9.47
C ASP A 21 -28.63 -19.37 -10.18
N ALA A 22 -28.61 -18.27 -9.43
CA ALA A 22 -28.64 -16.92 -9.99
C ALA A 22 -27.42 -16.67 -10.90
N ILE A 23 -26.22 -17.05 -10.47
CA ILE A 23 -24.99 -16.92 -11.30
C ILE A 23 -25.08 -17.77 -12.57
N ALA A 24 -25.55 -19.01 -12.45
CA ALA A 24 -25.73 -19.89 -13.61
C ALA A 24 -26.71 -19.27 -14.62
N SER A 25 -27.86 -18.79 -14.14
CA SER A 25 -28.90 -18.16 -14.96
C SER A 25 -28.42 -16.85 -15.61
N PHE A 26 -27.68 -16.01 -14.89
CA PHE A 26 -27.11 -14.79 -15.49
C PHE A 26 -25.97 -15.09 -16.47
N SER A 27 -25.21 -16.16 -16.26
CA SER A 27 -24.17 -16.60 -17.22
C SER A 27 -24.81 -17.13 -18.50
N GLU A 28 -25.91 -17.86 -18.38
CA GLU A 28 -26.73 -18.26 -19.53
C GLU A 28 -27.27 -17.03 -20.28
N ALA A 29 -27.80 -16.03 -19.56
CA ALA A 29 -28.27 -14.78 -20.17
C ALA A 29 -27.16 -14.04 -20.95
N ILE A 30 -25.94 -14.00 -20.42
CA ILE A 30 -24.77 -13.42 -21.08
C ILE A 30 -24.41 -14.20 -22.35
N ALA A 31 -24.30 -15.54 -22.26
CA ALA A 31 -23.96 -16.37 -23.41
C ALA A 31 -25.00 -16.28 -24.54
N LEU A 32 -26.29 -16.24 -24.19
CA LEU A 32 -27.38 -16.06 -25.16
C LEU A 32 -27.33 -14.68 -25.82
N HIS A 33 -26.99 -13.63 -25.07
CA HIS A 33 -26.83 -12.28 -25.62
C HIS A 33 -25.60 -12.17 -26.53
N GLU A 34 -24.46 -12.76 -26.13
CA GLU A 34 -23.25 -12.77 -26.97
C GLU A 34 -23.49 -13.52 -28.28
N ARG A 35 -24.23 -14.64 -28.23
CA ARG A 35 -24.64 -15.38 -29.43
C ARG A 35 -25.61 -14.60 -30.32
N ALA A 36 -26.58 -13.89 -29.74
CA ALA A 36 -27.50 -13.04 -30.50
C ALA A 36 -26.77 -11.85 -31.16
N ALA A 37 -25.83 -11.23 -30.44
CA ALA A 37 -25.00 -10.15 -30.96
C ALA A 37 -24.13 -10.60 -32.15
N ALA A 38 -23.59 -11.83 -32.11
CA ALA A 38 -22.86 -12.43 -33.22
C ALA A 38 -23.73 -12.64 -34.48
N ASN A 39 -25.04 -12.76 -34.31
CA ASN A 39 -26.01 -12.95 -35.40
C ASN A 39 -26.60 -11.63 -35.93
N GLY A 40 -26.07 -10.47 -35.51
CA GLY A 40 -26.51 -9.15 -35.97
C GLY A 40 -27.74 -8.58 -35.25
N GLU A 41 -28.26 -9.26 -34.22
CA GLU A 41 -29.34 -8.74 -33.38
C GLU A 41 -28.76 -7.80 -32.30
N VAL A 42 -28.76 -6.50 -32.59
CA VAL A 42 -28.23 -5.47 -31.68
C VAL A 42 -29.37 -4.92 -30.82
N GLY A 43 -29.65 -5.60 -29.70
CA GLY A 43 -30.65 -5.12 -28.75
C GLY A 43 -30.62 -5.87 -27.44
N GLY A 44 -29.94 -5.31 -26.43
CA GLY A 44 -29.99 -5.88 -25.09
C GLY A 44 -29.17 -5.13 -24.05
N LYS A 45 -29.57 -5.28 -22.79
CA LYS A 45 -28.91 -4.63 -21.65
C LYS A 45 -27.84 -5.55 -21.07
N LEU A 46 -26.83 -5.93 -21.87
CA LEU A 46 -25.75 -6.84 -21.44
C LEU A 46 -25.06 -6.38 -20.14
N TYR A 47 -24.89 -5.07 -19.98
CA TYR A 47 -24.36 -4.45 -18.76
C TYR A 47 -25.22 -4.76 -17.51
N VAL A 48 -26.53 -4.96 -17.65
CA VAL A 48 -27.44 -5.37 -16.56
C VAL A 48 -27.18 -6.82 -16.14
N TYR A 49 -26.93 -7.73 -17.10
CA TYR A 49 -26.65 -9.13 -16.76
C TYR A 49 -25.34 -9.26 -15.98
N TYR A 50 -24.28 -8.57 -16.41
CA TYR A 50 -23.03 -8.48 -15.64
C TYR A 50 -23.24 -7.83 -14.27
N SER A 51 -24.04 -6.76 -14.16
CA SER A 51 -24.33 -6.11 -12.88
C SER A 51 -25.08 -7.01 -11.89
N ASN A 52 -26.01 -7.82 -12.40
CA ASN A 52 -26.76 -8.77 -11.57
C ASN A 52 -25.88 -9.96 -11.15
N ARG A 53 -25.06 -10.49 -12.08
CA ARG A 53 -24.11 -11.57 -11.76
C ARG A 53 -23.03 -11.12 -10.77
N SER A 54 -22.54 -9.89 -10.91
CA SER A 54 -21.62 -9.25 -9.94
C SER A 54 -22.23 -9.21 -8.54
N ALA A 55 -23.50 -8.86 -8.41
CA ALA A 55 -24.20 -8.87 -7.13
C ALA A 55 -24.30 -10.27 -6.53
N SER A 56 -24.61 -11.28 -7.34
CA SER A 56 -24.67 -12.68 -6.90
C SER A 56 -23.30 -13.21 -6.45
N TYR A 57 -22.21 -12.87 -7.16
CA TYR A 57 -20.86 -13.22 -6.74
C TYR A 57 -20.50 -12.61 -5.38
N LEU A 58 -20.87 -11.34 -5.13
CA LEU A 58 -20.64 -10.72 -3.81
C LEU A 58 -21.41 -11.42 -2.69
N LYS A 59 -22.64 -11.88 -2.95
CA LYS A 59 -23.41 -12.65 -1.97
C LYS A 59 -22.79 -14.00 -1.62
N LEU A 60 -21.98 -14.58 -2.50
CA LEU A 60 -21.19 -15.78 -2.24
C LEU A 60 -19.78 -15.47 -1.68
N GLY A 61 -19.44 -14.20 -1.45
CA GLY A 61 -18.12 -13.78 -0.97
C GLY A 61 -17.03 -13.74 -2.05
N ASP A 62 -17.36 -13.99 -3.32
CA ASP A 62 -16.42 -13.97 -4.44
C ASP A 62 -16.25 -12.54 -4.99
N GLY A 63 -15.48 -11.73 -4.27
CA GLY A 63 -15.22 -10.35 -4.67
C GLY A 63 -14.45 -10.21 -5.99
N GLN A 64 -13.64 -11.20 -6.36
CA GLN A 64 -12.77 -11.11 -7.55
C GLN A 64 -13.57 -11.26 -8.84
N ASN A 65 -14.49 -12.23 -8.91
CA ASN A 65 -15.37 -12.37 -10.06
C ASN A 65 -16.44 -11.27 -10.09
N ALA A 66 -16.90 -10.80 -8.93
CA ALA A 66 -17.77 -9.64 -8.85
C ALA A 66 -17.13 -8.37 -9.43
N LEU A 67 -15.84 -8.15 -9.17
CA LEU A 67 -15.10 -7.00 -9.70
C LEU A 67 -14.96 -7.08 -11.22
N LYS A 68 -14.60 -8.25 -11.77
CA LYS A 68 -14.50 -8.45 -13.23
C LYS A 68 -15.81 -8.10 -13.94
N ASP A 69 -16.94 -8.58 -13.41
CA ASP A 69 -18.25 -8.29 -13.97
C ASP A 69 -18.65 -6.81 -13.80
N ALA A 70 -18.29 -6.19 -12.67
CA ALA A 70 -18.52 -4.77 -12.46
C ALA A 70 -17.70 -3.88 -13.41
N ASP A 71 -16.44 -4.25 -13.69
CA ASP A 71 -15.59 -3.56 -14.68
C ASP A 71 -16.17 -3.70 -16.09
N LYS A 72 -16.64 -4.91 -16.47
CA LYS A 72 -17.37 -5.11 -17.73
C LYS A 72 -18.62 -4.25 -17.82
N CYS A 73 -19.38 -4.14 -16.74
CA CYS A 73 -20.55 -3.28 -16.68
C CYS A 73 -20.21 -1.80 -16.97
N VAL A 74 -19.18 -1.25 -16.31
CA VAL A 74 -18.74 0.14 -16.51
C VAL A 74 -18.17 0.35 -17.92
N ALA A 75 -17.44 -0.63 -18.45
CA ALA A 75 -16.91 -0.57 -19.81
C ALA A 75 -18.01 -0.55 -20.87
N LEU A 76 -19.07 -1.34 -20.68
CA LEU A 76 -20.20 -1.41 -21.60
C LEU A 76 -21.14 -0.21 -21.50
N LYS A 77 -21.29 0.37 -20.29
CA LYS A 77 -22.16 1.52 -20.07
C LYS A 77 -21.59 2.47 -19.01
N ARG A 78 -20.86 3.49 -19.48
CA ARG A 78 -20.15 4.47 -18.64
C ARG A 78 -21.07 5.50 -17.98
N ASP A 79 -22.25 5.73 -18.51
CA ASP A 79 -23.27 6.65 -17.99
C ASP A 79 -24.25 5.96 -17.01
N TRP A 80 -23.95 4.75 -16.54
CA TRP A 80 -24.83 4.01 -15.64
C TRP A 80 -24.26 3.87 -14.23
N ALA A 81 -24.75 4.73 -13.33
CA ALA A 81 -24.35 4.82 -11.92
C ALA A 81 -24.36 3.47 -11.18
N LYS A 82 -25.29 2.57 -11.50
CA LYS A 82 -25.35 1.23 -10.86
C LYS A 82 -24.12 0.37 -11.13
N GLY A 83 -23.45 0.52 -12.27
CA GLY A 83 -22.20 -0.17 -12.58
C GLY A 83 -21.08 0.23 -11.62
N TYR A 84 -20.95 1.53 -11.35
CA TYR A 84 -20.02 2.08 -10.37
C TYR A 84 -20.33 1.62 -8.95
N SER A 85 -21.62 1.52 -8.59
CA SER A 85 -22.03 0.95 -7.30
C SER A 85 -21.58 -0.51 -7.14
N ARG A 86 -21.72 -1.35 -8.18
CA ARG A 86 -21.21 -2.74 -8.17
C ARG A 86 -19.69 -2.79 -8.04
N LYS A 87 -18.98 -1.94 -8.77
CA LYS A 87 -17.52 -1.85 -8.73
C LYS A 87 -17.02 -1.44 -7.35
N GLY A 88 -17.62 -0.41 -6.77
CA GLY A 88 -17.33 0.05 -5.41
C GLY A 88 -17.59 -1.05 -4.37
N ALA A 89 -18.71 -1.78 -4.48
CA ALA A 89 -19.04 -2.86 -3.56
C ALA A 89 -18.05 -4.04 -3.65
N ALA A 90 -17.64 -4.42 -4.86
CA ALA A 90 -16.65 -5.47 -5.07
C ALA A 90 -15.27 -5.09 -4.53
N LEU A 91 -14.82 -3.86 -4.78
CA LEU A 91 -13.54 -3.34 -4.26
C LEU A 91 -13.55 -3.21 -2.73
N TYR A 92 -14.69 -2.80 -2.15
CA TYR A 92 -14.88 -2.75 -0.71
C TYR A 92 -14.78 -4.14 -0.06
N HIS A 93 -15.39 -5.15 -0.68
CA HIS A 93 -15.30 -6.54 -0.23
C HIS A 93 -13.86 -7.08 -0.30
N LEU A 94 -13.12 -6.73 -1.35
CA LEU A 94 -11.70 -7.07 -1.54
C LEU A 94 -10.73 -6.23 -0.68
N ASN A 95 -11.23 -5.38 0.22
CA ASN A 95 -10.43 -4.47 1.05
C ASN A 95 -9.56 -3.48 0.26
N ARG A 96 -9.90 -3.20 -1.00
CA ARG A 96 -9.22 -2.21 -1.87
C ARG A 96 -9.88 -0.84 -1.73
N LEU A 97 -9.86 -0.31 -0.50
CA LEU A 97 -10.70 0.82 -0.09
C LEU A 97 -10.45 2.12 -0.90
N GLY A 98 -9.19 2.42 -1.24
CA GLY A 98 -8.85 3.61 -2.04
C GLY A 98 -9.36 3.55 -3.49
N GLU A 99 -9.53 2.35 -4.05
CA GLU A 99 -10.14 2.16 -5.37
C GLU A 99 -11.67 2.15 -5.27
N ALA A 100 -12.22 1.58 -4.19
CA ALA A 100 -13.66 1.63 -3.92
C ALA A 100 -14.13 3.08 -3.78
N LEU A 101 -13.38 3.93 -3.07
CA LEU A 101 -13.65 5.35 -2.92
C LEU A 101 -13.76 6.06 -4.27
N ARG A 102 -12.80 5.82 -5.17
CA ARG A 102 -12.79 6.38 -6.52
C ARG A 102 -14.00 5.90 -7.32
N ALA A 103 -14.29 4.60 -7.31
CA ALA A 103 -15.43 4.05 -8.02
C ALA A 103 -16.77 4.66 -7.57
N TYR A 104 -16.98 4.85 -6.26
CA TYR A 104 -18.20 5.51 -5.76
C TYR A 104 -18.26 6.99 -6.14
N LYS A 105 -17.14 7.72 -6.09
CA LYS A 105 -17.08 9.13 -6.53
C LYS A 105 -17.38 9.27 -8.03
N ASP A 106 -16.81 8.40 -8.86
CA ASP A 106 -17.06 8.38 -10.30
C ASP A 106 -18.54 8.04 -10.61
N GLY A 107 -19.20 7.23 -9.78
CA GLY A 107 -20.64 7.02 -9.90
C GLY A 107 -21.47 8.25 -9.53
N LEU A 108 -21.04 9.00 -8.50
CA LEU A 108 -21.73 10.20 -8.02
C LEU A 108 -21.57 11.41 -8.95
N THR A 109 -20.55 11.43 -9.82
CA THR A 109 -20.49 12.45 -10.89
C THR A 109 -21.57 12.23 -11.95
N ILE A 110 -22.05 10.98 -12.09
CA ILE A 110 -23.14 10.61 -13.01
C ILE A 110 -24.50 10.84 -12.35
N GLU A 111 -24.68 10.35 -11.12
CA GLU A 111 -25.94 10.48 -10.38
C GLU A 111 -25.67 10.94 -8.93
N PRO A 112 -25.59 12.26 -8.68
CA PRO A 112 -25.21 12.81 -7.38
C PRO A 112 -26.15 12.46 -6.22
N SER A 113 -27.43 12.24 -6.51
CA SER A 113 -28.49 11.91 -5.53
C SER A 113 -28.69 10.41 -5.31
N ASN A 114 -27.85 9.54 -5.91
CA ASN A 114 -28.02 8.09 -5.78
C ASN A 114 -27.68 7.60 -4.36
N ALA A 115 -28.71 7.17 -3.62
CA ALA A 115 -28.58 6.73 -2.24
C ALA A 115 -27.60 5.56 -2.05
N ALA A 116 -27.56 4.60 -2.99
CA ALA A 116 -26.68 3.43 -2.87
C ALA A 116 -25.19 3.81 -3.05
N LEU A 117 -24.89 4.77 -3.90
CA LEU A 117 -23.54 5.30 -4.07
C LEU A 117 -23.10 6.14 -2.87
N GLN A 118 -23.98 6.99 -2.34
CA GLN A 118 -23.70 7.77 -1.14
C GLN A 118 -23.48 6.88 0.10
N GLU A 119 -24.30 5.83 0.25
CA GLU A 119 -24.13 4.85 1.33
C GLU A 119 -22.84 4.04 1.19
N GLY A 120 -22.53 3.58 -0.04
CA GLY A 120 -21.27 2.90 -0.33
C GLY A 120 -20.05 3.77 -0.06
N LEU A 121 -20.11 5.06 -0.43
CA LEU A 121 -19.06 6.03 -0.13
C LEU A 121 -18.91 6.26 1.37
N ARG A 122 -20.03 6.42 2.11
CA ARG A 122 -20.02 6.53 3.58
C ARG A 122 -19.45 5.29 4.24
N SER A 123 -19.81 4.10 3.78
CA SER A 123 -19.25 2.83 4.27
C SER A 123 -17.75 2.70 4.02
N VAL A 124 -17.27 3.08 2.83
CA VAL A 124 -15.82 3.13 2.52
C VAL A 124 -15.12 4.15 3.41
N GLN A 125 -15.66 5.36 3.52
CA GLN A 125 -15.09 6.42 4.34
C GLN A 125 -15.07 6.02 5.81
N ALA A 126 -16.14 5.40 6.32
CA ALA A 126 -16.22 4.90 7.68
C ALA A 126 -15.24 3.76 7.92
N ARG A 127 -15.03 2.84 6.97
CA ARG A 127 -14.04 1.75 7.10
C ARG A 127 -12.61 2.24 6.94
N MET A 128 -12.36 3.23 6.08
CA MET A 128 -11.05 3.90 5.96
C MET A 128 -10.77 4.72 7.22
N SER A 129 -11.77 5.41 7.74
CA SER A 129 -11.70 6.11 9.01
C SER A 129 -11.59 5.14 10.18
N ALA A 130 -12.21 3.96 10.17
CA ALA A 130 -12.08 2.93 11.21
C ALA A 130 -10.80 2.08 11.07
N ALA A 131 -10.16 2.08 9.91
CA ALA A 131 -8.81 1.58 9.72
C ALA A 131 -7.75 2.64 10.10
N ALA A 132 -8.08 3.93 9.93
CA ALA A 132 -7.26 5.07 10.37
C ALA A 132 -7.49 5.46 11.84
N THR A 133 -8.64 5.12 12.42
CA THR A 133 -8.98 5.24 13.83
C THR A 133 -8.73 3.86 14.41
N PRO A 134 -7.66 3.63 15.20
CA PRO A 134 -7.65 2.47 16.09
C PRO A 134 -8.98 2.46 16.81
N PRO A 135 -9.67 1.30 16.91
CA PRO A 135 -11.09 1.19 17.29
C PRO A 135 -11.45 2.27 18.30
N ALA A 136 -12.34 3.18 17.89
CA ALA A 136 -12.88 4.21 18.75
C ALA A 136 -13.22 3.56 20.08
N ALA A 137 -12.74 4.15 21.16
CA ALA A 137 -12.78 3.61 22.50
C ALA A 137 -14.14 2.99 22.85
N THR A 138 -14.32 1.69 22.58
CA THR A 138 -14.65 0.81 23.68
C THR A 138 -13.56 1.09 24.68
N VAL A 139 -13.88 1.81 25.76
CA VAL A 139 -13.05 1.82 26.97
C VAL A 139 -12.65 0.37 27.14
N SER A 140 -11.41 0.08 26.78
CA SER A 140 -10.91 -1.27 26.80
C SER A 140 -10.76 -1.53 28.29
N ASN A 141 -11.81 -2.09 28.90
CA ASN A 141 -11.77 -2.63 30.25
C ASN A 141 -10.78 -3.81 30.35
N LYS A 142 -9.97 -4.05 29.31
CA LYS A 142 -8.83 -4.93 29.39
C LYS A 142 -7.85 -4.35 30.38
N SER A 143 -7.52 -5.16 31.37
CA SER A 143 -6.40 -4.91 32.26
C SER A 143 -5.10 -4.75 31.45
N LEU A 144 -4.09 -4.07 32.02
CA LEU A 144 -2.77 -3.96 31.40
C LEU A 144 -2.21 -5.35 31.03
N ARG A 145 -2.45 -6.35 31.88
CA ARG A 145 -2.03 -7.73 31.65
C ARG A 145 -2.71 -8.34 30.41
N GLU A 146 -3.99 -8.09 30.21
CA GLU A 146 -4.70 -8.53 29.01
C GLU A 146 -4.28 -7.79 27.75
N PHE A 147 -3.96 -6.50 27.86
CA PHE A 147 -3.45 -5.72 26.74
C PHE A 147 -2.06 -6.22 26.28
N VAL A 148 -1.18 -6.52 27.24
CA VAL A 148 0.20 -6.92 26.98
C VAL A 148 0.32 -8.41 26.62
N ALA A 149 -0.46 -9.27 27.29
CA ALA A 149 -0.29 -10.73 27.23
C ALA A 149 -1.60 -11.52 27.12
N GLY A 150 -2.74 -10.87 26.86
CA GLY A 150 -4.05 -11.54 26.81
C GLY A 150 -4.28 -12.43 25.59
N SER A 151 -3.39 -12.39 24.59
CA SER A 151 -3.43 -13.26 23.42
C SER A 151 -2.04 -13.41 22.80
N LYS A 152 -1.85 -14.43 21.95
CA LYS A 152 -0.60 -14.58 21.18
C LYS A 152 -0.26 -13.33 20.36
N ALA A 153 -1.26 -12.67 19.78
CA ALA A 153 -1.08 -11.44 19.03
C ALA A 153 -0.68 -10.25 19.93
N ALA A 154 -1.29 -10.13 21.12
CA ALA A 154 -0.94 -9.10 22.10
C ALA A 154 0.50 -9.25 22.60
N SER A 155 0.90 -10.48 22.95
CA SER A 155 2.28 -10.78 23.36
C SER A 155 3.27 -10.46 22.23
N PHE A 156 2.91 -10.77 21.00
CA PHE A 156 3.74 -10.47 19.83
C PHE A 156 3.87 -8.95 19.59
N GLN A 157 2.78 -8.19 19.74
CA GLN A 157 2.82 -6.72 19.62
C GLN A 157 3.67 -6.08 20.72
N THR A 158 3.58 -6.58 21.96
CA THR A 158 4.48 -6.15 23.06
C THR A 158 5.93 -6.45 22.72
N PHE A 159 6.21 -7.65 22.22
CA PHE A 159 7.56 -8.04 21.82
C PHE A 159 8.12 -7.12 20.72
N GLN A 160 7.33 -6.83 19.69
CA GLN A 160 7.69 -5.86 18.64
C GLN A 160 7.95 -4.47 19.24
N PHE A 161 7.09 -4.01 20.15
CA PHE A 161 7.29 -2.73 20.83
C PHE A 161 8.63 -2.66 21.59
N LEU A 162 9.04 -3.73 22.27
CA LEU A 162 10.33 -3.79 22.94
C LEU A 162 11.49 -3.72 21.94
N LEU A 163 11.40 -4.44 20.82
CA LEU A 163 12.39 -4.36 19.74
C LEU A 163 12.46 -2.95 19.14
N CYS A 164 11.32 -2.31 18.85
CA CYS A 164 11.29 -0.92 18.40
C CYS A 164 11.95 0.00 19.43
N THR A 165 11.66 -0.17 20.72
CA THR A 165 12.27 0.65 21.78
C THR A 165 13.80 0.56 21.76
N LEU A 166 14.35 -0.66 21.66
CA LEU A 166 15.78 -0.88 21.55
C LEU A 166 16.37 -0.30 20.26
N LEU A 167 15.64 -0.39 19.15
CA LEU A 167 16.01 0.19 17.87
C LEU A 167 16.09 1.72 17.94
N LEU A 168 15.07 2.39 18.50
CA LEU A 168 15.07 3.83 18.68
C LEU A 168 16.21 4.29 19.61
N LEU A 169 16.51 3.53 20.66
CA LEU A 169 17.64 3.82 21.54
C LEU A 169 18.98 3.77 20.78
N ASN A 170 19.20 2.73 19.97
CA ASN A 170 20.42 2.61 19.17
C ASN A 170 20.53 3.70 18.10
N PHE A 171 19.40 4.21 17.59
CA PHE A 171 19.40 5.39 16.73
C PHE A 171 19.97 6.61 17.46
N VAL A 172 19.51 6.89 18.68
CA VAL A 172 20.02 8.02 19.48
C VAL A 172 21.50 7.81 19.82
N LEU A 173 21.89 6.61 20.25
CA LEU A 173 23.28 6.28 20.61
C LEU A 173 24.27 6.39 19.44
N TYR A 174 23.80 6.24 18.20
CA TYR A 174 24.64 6.48 17.03
C TYR A 174 25.08 7.95 16.92
N TRP A 175 24.14 8.88 17.11
CA TRP A 175 24.36 10.32 16.99
C TRP A 175 24.94 10.93 18.27
N VAL A 176 24.59 10.39 19.44
CA VAL A 176 25.07 10.84 20.75
C VAL A 176 25.63 9.63 21.50
N PRO A 177 26.90 9.27 21.26
CA PRO A 177 27.50 8.09 21.85
C PRO A 177 27.79 8.31 23.35
N PHE A 178 27.24 7.44 24.20
CA PHE A 178 27.54 7.38 25.64
C PHE A 178 28.26 6.07 25.95
N GLY A 179 29.58 6.05 25.78
CA GLY A 179 30.41 4.87 26.04
C GLY A 179 30.26 3.71 25.03
N ILE A 180 29.32 3.80 24.09
CA ILE A 180 29.14 2.84 22.99
C ILE A 180 29.68 3.47 21.70
N PRO A 181 30.59 2.79 20.97
CA PRO A 181 31.06 3.28 19.67
C PRO A 181 29.90 3.43 18.68
N SER A 182 29.82 4.55 17.94
CA SER A 182 28.75 4.78 16.96
C SER A 182 28.63 3.65 15.93
N GLY A 183 29.74 3.03 15.50
CA GLY A 183 29.70 1.87 14.61
C GLY A 183 29.01 0.64 15.22
N ALA A 184 29.15 0.43 16.53
CA ALA A 184 28.45 -0.64 17.25
C ALA A 184 26.95 -0.35 17.35
N ALA A 185 26.57 0.90 17.67
CA ALA A 185 25.17 1.34 17.69
C ALA A 185 24.51 1.21 16.31
N PHE A 186 25.23 1.57 15.23
CA PHE A 186 24.79 1.39 13.85
C PHE A 186 24.53 -0.10 13.52
N SER A 187 25.49 -0.97 13.81
CA SER A 187 25.35 -2.41 13.56
C SER A 187 24.19 -3.01 14.36
N MET A 188 24.05 -2.62 15.62
CA MET A 188 23.00 -3.09 16.51
C MET A 188 21.62 -2.63 16.05
N PHE A 189 21.49 -1.38 15.60
CA PHE A 189 20.26 -0.85 15.00
C PHE A 189 19.75 -1.73 13.85
N PHE A 190 20.61 -2.03 12.87
CA PHE A 190 20.20 -2.83 11.72
C PHE A 190 19.96 -4.31 12.06
N LYS A 191 20.71 -4.89 13.01
CA LYS A 191 20.46 -6.24 13.52
C LYS A 191 19.08 -6.34 14.18
N ILE A 192 18.74 -5.38 15.03
CA ILE A 192 17.42 -5.33 15.67
C ILE A 192 16.33 -5.13 14.63
N ALA A 193 16.52 -4.23 13.66
CA ALA A 193 15.55 -3.99 12.58
C ALA A 193 15.31 -5.24 11.72
N LEU A 194 16.37 -5.99 11.40
CA LEU A 194 16.29 -7.26 10.68
C LEU A 194 15.50 -8.30 11.48
N PHE A 195 15.82 -8.45 12.75
CA PHE A 195 15.13 -9.39 13.63
C PHE A 195 13.65 -9.00 13.84
N ASN A 196 13.35 -7.71 13.95
CA ASN A 196 12.00 -7.19 14.03
C ASN A 196 11.20 -7.52 12.77
N SER A 197 11.77 -7.26 11.60
CA SER A 197 11.16 -7.55 10.30
C SER A 197 10.97 -9.05 10.09
N LEU A 198 11.97 -9.87 10.42
CA LEU A 198 11.92 -11.31 10.29
C LEU A 198 10.86 -11.93 11.20
N SER A 199 10.81 -11.51 12.47
CA SER A 199 9.82 -12.01 13.42
C SER A 199 8.40 -11.61 13.01
N TYR A 200 8.20 -10.41 12.43
CA TYR A 200 6.92 -10.02 11.83
C TYR A 200 6.52 -10.94 10.67
N LEU A 201 7.42 -11.17 9.71
CA LEU A 201 7.14 -12.03 8.56
C LEU A 201 6.83 -13.47 8.96
N MET A 202 7.55 -14.01 9.95
CA MET A 202 7.29 -15.34 10.50
C MET A 202 5.95 -15.41 11.21
N PHE A 203 5.55 -14.35 11.92
CA PHE A 203 4.25 -14.29 12.59
C PHE A 203 3.09 -14.18 11.58
N THR A 204 3.24 -13.41 10.50
CA THR A 204 2.17 -13.16 9.52
C THR A 204 2.04 -14.26 8.48
N HIS A 205 3.15 -14.76 7.93
CA HIS A 205 3.13 -15.76 6.85
C HIS A 205 3.36 -17.19 7.35
N GLY A 206 3.75 -17.35 8.62
CA GLY A 206 4.12 -18.65 9.18
C GLY A 206 5.44 -19.18 8.63
N VAL A 207 5.69 -20.48 8.83
CA VAL A 207 6.93 -21.14 8.43
C VAL A 207 7.13 -21.05 6.91
N PRO A 208 8.36 -20.75 6.42
CA PRO A 208 8.68 -20.70 4.99
C PRO A 208 8.28 -21.98 4.24
N LYS A 209 7.55 -21.83 3.14
CA LYS A 209 7.17 -22.93 2.25
C LYS A 209 7.81 -22.73 0.88
N LEU A 210 8.38 -23.79 0.32
CA LEU A 210 8.96 -23.82 -1.03
C LEU A 210 7.85 -23.90 -2.11
N GLN A 211 6.96 -22.91 -2.13
CA GLN A 211 5.87 -22.80 -3.09
C GLN A 211 5.89 -21.43 -3.76
N ALA A 212 5.67 -21.36 -5.07
CA ALA A 212 5.70 -20.12 -5.83
C ALA A 212 4.69 -19.08 -5.32
N THR A 213 3.51 -19.53 -4.87
CA THR A 213 2.47 -18.68 -4.28
C THR A 213 2.88 -18.11 -2.92
N TYR A 214 3.63 -18.86 -2.10
CA TYR A 214 4.18 -18.38 -0.85
C TYR A 214 5.27 -17.33 -1.10
N ALA A 215 6.21 -17.63 -2.00
CA ALA A 215 7.28 -16.69 -2.38
C ALA A 215 6.70 -15.37 -2.95
N GLN A 216 5.67 -15.45 -3.79
CA GLN A 216 5.02 -14.26 -4.32
C GLN A 216 4.37 -13.39 -3.22
N ARG A 217 3.68 -14.01 -2.26
CA ARG A 217 3.08 -13.27 -1.13
C ARG A 217 4.14 -12.62 -0.26
N LEU A 218 5.22 -13.35 0.03
CA LEU A 218 6.32 -12.86 0.84
C LEU A 218 7.03 -11.68 0.17
N VAL A 219 7.34 -11.75 -1.13
CA VAL A 219 8.03 -10.67 -1.86
C VAL A 219 7.18 -9.41 -1.96
N MET A 220 5.85 -9.56 -2.07
CA MET A 220 4.91 -8.44 -2.14
C MET A 220 4.64 -7.78 -0.79
N ASP A 221 5.09 -8.38 0.32
CA ASP A 221 4.96 -7.80 1.65
C ASP A 221 5.95 -6.62 1.80
N PRO A 222 5.49 -5.42 2.22
CA PRO A 222 6.36 -4.27 2.45
C PRO A 222 7.48 -4.56 3.45
N THR A 223 7.23 -5.39 4.48
CA THR A 223 8.22 -5.72 5.52
C THR A 223 9.37 -6.54 4.95
N THR A 224 9.13 -7.35 3.92
CA THR A 224 10.20 -8.05 3.19
C THR A 224 11.16 -7.08 2.52
N GLN A 225 10.65 -5.96 1.99
CA GLN A 225 11.50 -4.93 1.39
C GLN A 225 12.35 -4.21 2.47
N SER A 226 11.76 -3.93 3.64
CA SER A 226 12.50 -3.41 4.80
C SER A 226 13.57 -4.39 5.29
N LEU A 227 13.29 -5.69 5.27
CA LEU A 227 14.27 -6.72 5.62
C LEU A 227 15.48 -6.69 4.67
N PHE A 228 15.25 -6.66 3.35
CA PHE A 228 16.36 -6.57 2.39
C PHE A 228 17.12 -5.25 2.48
N TYR A 229 16.41 -4.13 2.73
CA TYR A 229 17.04 -2.84 3.00
C TYR A 229 18.01 -2.93 4.20
N CYS A 230 17.54 -3.49 5.31
CA CYS A 230 18.37 -3.62 6.50
C CYS A 230 19.54 -4.58 6.29
N LEU A 231 19.37 -5.62 5.46
CA LEU A 231 20.43 -6.57 5.13
C LEU A 231 21.57 -5.88 4.38
N VAL A 232 21.24 -5.04 3.38
CA VAL A 232 22.22 -4.28 2.59
C VAL A 232 23.05 -3.37 3.49
N PHE A 233 22.42 -2.62 4.40
CA PHE A 233 23.13 -1.66 5.24
C PHE A 233 23.81 -2.28 6.46
N TRP A 234 23.35 -3.44 6.96
CA TRP A 234 24.02 -4.14 8.04
C TRP A 234 25.44 -4.59 7.65
N VAL A 235 25.61 -5.13 6.44
CA VAL A 235 26.93 -5.60 5.96
C VAL A 235 27.79 -4.48 5.38
N SER A 236 27.27 -3.27 5.32
CA SER A 236 27.94 -2.11 4.75
C SER A 236 28.66 -1.27 5.80
N ALA A 237 29.59 -0.43 5.35
CA ALA A 237 30.18 0.59 6.20
C ALA A 237 29.10 1.52 6.77
N PRO A 238 29.26 2.04 8.01
CA PRO A 238 28.26 2.89 8.64
C PRO A 238 27.86 4.09 7.79
N TYR A 239 26.56 4.20 7.51
CA TYR A 239 25.95 5.28 6.75
C TYR A 239 24.73 5.81 7.49
N GLY A 240 24.93 6.83 8.34
CA GLY A 240 23.90 7.31 9.27
C GLY A 240 22.57 7.68 8.61
N LEU A 241 22.59 8.22 7.39
CA LEU A 241 21.37 8.53 6.64
C LEU A 241 20.51 7.29 6.34
N ALA A 242 21.12 6.10 6.17
CA ALA A 242 20.35 4.86 5.96
C ALA A 242 19.52 4.44 7.17
N MET A 243 19.85 4.92 8.37
CA MET A 243 19.04 4.61 9.56
C MET A 243 17.70 5.36 9.54
N VAL A 244 17.64 6.53 8.89
CA VAL A 244 16.49 7.44 8.93
C VAL A 244 15.22 6.81 8.37
N PRO A 245 15.21 6.17 7.17
CA PRO A 245 14.03 5.48 6.64
C PRO A 245 13.41 4.47 7.61
N VAL A 246 14.24 3.62 8.22
CA VAL A 246 13.81 2.58 9.16
C VAL A 246 13.32 3.22 10.45
N PHE A 247 14.09 4.17 10.99
CA PHE A 247 13.74 4.89 12.21
C PHE A 247 12.37 5.56 12.09
N LEU A 248 12.06 6.25 10.99
CA LEU A 248 10.79 6.96 10.83
C LEU A 248 9.58 6.02 10.85
N ILE A 249 9.68 4.85 10.22
CA ILE A 249 8.60 3.87 10.20
C ILE A 249 8.41 3.25 11.59
N GLU A 250 9.50 2.78 12.19
CA GLU A 250 9.48 2.13 13.52
C GLU A 250 9.08 3.09 14.64
N MET A 251 9.46 4.36 14.51
CA MET A 251 9.04 5.43 15.42
C MET A 251 7.51 5.57 15.47
N VAL A 252 6.82 5.50 14.32
CA VAL A 252 5.35 5.58 14.33
C VAL A 252 4.73 4.35 14.98
N HIS A 253 5.26 3.15 14.72
CA HIS A 253 4.79 1.93 15.37
C HIS A 253 4.97 1.99 16.90
N PHE A 254 6.14 2.45 17.35
CA PHE A 254 6.45 2.66 18.76
C PHE A 254 5.44 3.62 19.42
N PHE A 255 5.25 4.80 18.84
CA PHE A 255 4.35 5.79 19.44
C PHE A 255 2.88 5.40 19.37
N SER A 256 2.46 4.71 18.30
CA SER A 256 1.11 4.16 18.23
C SER A 256 0.85 3.15 19.34
N TYR A 257 1.82 2.28 19.65
CA TYR A 257 1.68 1.31 20.72
C TYR A 257 1.75 1.97 22.11
N LEU A 258 2.68 2.91 22.29
CA LEU A 258 2.81 3.70 23.52
C LEU A 258 1.52 4.47 23.83
N SER A 259 0.90 5.08 22.83
CA SER A 259 -0.38 5.77 22.98
C SER A 259 -1.47 4.82 23.46
N ASN A 260 -1.52 3.59 22.95
CA ASN A 260 -2.50 2.58 23.40
C ASN A 260 -2.25 2.14 24.85
N ILE A 261 -0.98 1.98 25.26
CA ILE A 261 -0.63 1.70 26.67
C ILE A 261 -1.12 2.84 27.58
N LEU A 262 -0.86 4.09 27.20
CA LEU A 262 -1.26 5.25 28.01
C LEU A 262 -2.78 5.33 28.19
N ILE A 263 -3.55 4.97 27.17
CA ILE A 263 -5.01 4.89 27.25
C ILE A 263 -5.45 3.79 28.23
N VAL A 264 -4.84 2.60 28.16
CA VAL A 264 -5.14 1.49 29.09
C VAL A 264 -4.81 1.86 30.53
N LEU A 265 -3.76 2.66 30.74
CA LEU A 265 -3.37 3.19 32.05
C LEU A 265 -4.19 4.42 32.50
N LYS A 266 -5.12 4.93 31.68
CA LYS A 266 -5.86 6.18 31.91
C LYS A 266 -4.96 7.40 32.13
N LEU A 267 -3.81 7.43 31.45
CA LEU A 267 -2.81 8.50 31.49
C LEU A 267 -2.78 9.34 30.20
N ASP A 268 -3.74 9.13 29.30
CA ASP A 268 -3.86 9.79 27.99
C ASP A 268 -4.00 11.32 28.11
N ASN A 269 -4.68 11.80 29.15
CA ASN A 269 -4.85 13.24 29.43
C ASN A 269 -3.79 13.80 30.40
N SER A 270 -2.71 13.06 30.69
CA SER A 270 -1.69 13.56 31.60
C SER A 270 -0.96 14.79 31.01
N PRO A 271 -0.58 15.76 31.86
CA PRO A 271 0.12 16.96 31.41
C PRO A 271 1.46 16.64 30.73
N LEU A 272 2.14 15.55 31.13
CA LEU A 272 3.39 15.09 30.50
C LEU A 272 3.16 14.58 29.08
N VAL A 273 2.13 13.76 28.85
CA VAL A 273 1.79 13.25 27.51
C VAL A 273 1.37 14.39 26.59
N THR A 274 0.62 15.34 27.12
CA THR A 274 0.21 16.56 26.39
C THR A 274 1.43 17.43 26.06
N LEU A 275 2.38 17.58 26.99
CA LEU A 275 3.60 18.35 26.78
C LEU A 275 4.49 17.72 25.69
N ILE A 276 4.75 16.41 25.76
CA ILE A 276 5.57 15.70 24.77
C ILE A 276 4.93 15.77 23.38
N THR A 277 3.62 15.53 23.30
CA THR A 277 2.88 15.60 22.03
C THR A 277 2.92 17.01 21.45
N THR A 278 2.69 18.04 22.26
CA THR A 278 2.53 19.42 21.77
C THR A 278 3.86 20.12 21.50
N LYS A 279 4.88 19.86 22.32
CA LYS A 279 6.17 20.58 22.24
C LYS A 279 7.24 19.86 21.42
N ALA A 280 7.21 18.53 21.35
CA ALA A 280 8.22 17.78 20.59
C ALA A 280 7.64 17.25 19.28
N LEU A 281 6.49 16.58 19.33
CA LEU A 281 5.96 15.90 18.15
C LEU A 281 5.34 16.87 17.13
N LEU A 282 4.50 17.81 17.56
CA LEU A 282 3.85 18.76 16.64
C LEU A 282 4.83 19.58 15.77
N PRO A 283 5.90 20.21 16.29
CA PRO A 283 6.82 20.97 15.44
C PRO A 283 7.59 20.07 14.46
N LEU A 284 7.97 18.86 14.88
CA LEU A 284 8.68 17.89 14.06
C LEU A 284 7.79 17.28 12.97
N THR A 285 6.48 17.25 13.19
CA THR A 285 5.49 16.71 12.25
C THR A 285 4.84 17.78 11.38
N ALA A 286 4.79 19.05 11.81
CA ALA A 286 4.31 20.18 11.01
C ALA A 286 5.22 20.45 9.79
N THR A 287 6.53 20.20 9.91
CA THR A 287 7.46 20.26 8.77
C THR A 287 7.21 19.13 7.76
N ILE A 288 6.65 18.01 8.22
CA ILE A 288 6.41 16.81 7.41
C ILE A 288 4.99 16.79 6.81
N ILE A 289 4.03 17.37 7.52
CA ILE A 289 2.61 17.41 7.17
C ILE A 289 2.21 18.87 6.92
N SER A 290 2.14 19.26 5.65
CA SER A 290 1.73 20.60 5.21
C SER A 290 0.21 20.85 5.34
N ASP A 291 -0.49 20.14 6.22
CA ASP A 291 -1.94 20.24 6.35
C ASP A 291 -2.32 21.22 7.47
N PRO A 292 -3.00 22.33 7.17
CA PRO A 292 -3.36 23.36 8.14
C PRO A 292 -4.35 22.87 9.21
N SER A 293 -5.05 21.76 8.98
CA SER A 293 -5.94 21.14 9.99
C SER A 293 -5.18 20.32 11.03
N PHE A 294 -3.92 19.95 10.77
CA PHE A 294 -3.15 19.01 11.60
C PHE A 294 -2.97 19.45 13.07
N PRO A 295 -2.68 20.73 13.39
CA PRO A 295 -2.51 21.18 14.77
C PRO A 295 -3.77 20.99 15.62
N ASN A 296 -4.95 21.12 15.01
CA ASN A 296 -6.25 21.08 15.67
C ASN A 296 -6.81 19.66 15.82
N LEU A 297 -6.14 18.64 15.28
CA LEU A 297 -6.58 17.26 15.38
C LEU A 297 -6.34 16.69 16.79
N PRO A 298 -7.20 15.78 17.27
CA PRO A 298 -6.92 14.96 18.45
C PRO A 298 -5.60 14.19 18.29
N THR A 299 -4.90 13.92 19.40
CA THR A 299 -3.58 13.25 19.42
C THR A 299 -3.58 11.93 18.63
N GLN A 300 -4.63 11.12 18.77
CA GLN A 300 -4.77 9.85 18.04
C GLN A 300 -4.88 10.05 16.52
N SER A 301 -5.66 11.04 16.08
CA SER A 301 -5.83 11.36 14.66
C SER A 301 -4.56 11.96 14.04
N LYS A 302 -3.73 12.64 14.85
CA LYS A 302 -2.38 13.08 14.44
C LYS A 302 -1.49 11.88 14.12
N TRP A 303 -1.47 10.87 14.99
CA TRP A 303 -0.70 9.63 14.77
C TRP A 303 -1.18 8.86 13.55
N ALA A 304 -2.49 8.75 13.34
CA ALA A 304 -3.05 8.11 12.14
C ALA A 304 -2.62 8.81 10.85
N LYS A 305 -2.68 10.14 10.83
CA LYS A 305 -2.25 10.94 9.67
C LYS A 305 -0.75 10.79 9.44
N LEU A 306 0.04 10.76 10.51
CA LEU A 306 1.49 10.52 10.45
C LEU A 306 1.79 9.14 9.89
N TYR A 307 1.09 8.10 10.36
CA TYR A 307 1.21 6.73 9.88
C TYR A 307 0.98 6.61 8.37
N HIS A 308 -0.03 7.30 7.84
CA HIS A 308 -0.28 7.31 6.39
C HIS A 308 0.73 8.13 5.58
N ARG A 309 1.33 9.17 6.19
CA ARG A 309 2.27 10.06 5.48
C ARG A 309 3.71 9.55 5.52
N MET A 310 4.13 8.87 6.58
CA MET A 310 5.51 8.40 6.75
C MET A 310 6.04 7.56 5.58
N PRO A 311 5.28 6.60 5.01
CA PRO A 311 5.78 5.84 3.87
C PRO A 311 6.22 6.70 2.68
N GLN A 312 5.55 7.82 2.42
CA GLN A 312 5.95 8.76 1.36
C GLN A 312 7.23 9.51 1.71
N VAL A 313 7.37 9.94 2.97
CA VAL A 313 8.55 10.67 3.45
C VAL A 313 9.78 9.76 3.42
N THR A 314 9.62 8.54 3.93
CA THR A 314 10.62 7.47 3.87
C THR A 314 11.03 7.20 2.42
N ALA A 315 10.08 7.08 1.50
CA ALA A 315 10.38 6.86 0.09
C ALA A 315 11.19 8.01 -0.55
N ASN A 316 10.88 9.27 -0.22
CA ASN A 316 11.65 10.42 -0.69
C ASN A 316 13.09 10.38 -0.17
N ILE A 317 13.29 10.01 1.10
CA ILE A 317 14.62 9.87 1.72
C ILE A 317 15.40 8.72 1.08
N GLU A 318 14.76 7.59 0.79
CA GLU A 318 15.40 6.47 0.10
C GLU A 318 15.89 6.84 -1.30
N VAL A 319 15.09 7.57 -2.07
CA VAL A 319 15.52 8.09 -3.37
C VAL A 319 16.71 9.04 -3.21
N ALA A 320 16.67 9.93 -2.23
CA ALA A 320 17.77 10.84 -1.93
C ALA A 320 19.05 10.08 -1.54
N ILE A 321 18.96 9.04 -0.70
CA ILE A 321 20.07 8.15 -0.36
C ILE A 321 20.66 7.50 -1.62
N GLY A 322 19.81 7.03 -2.54
CA GLY A 322 20.27 6.42 -3.79
C GLY A 322 21.08 7.39 -4.64
N ILE A 323 20.62 8.63 -4.75
CA ILE A 323 21.34 9.69 -5.46
C ILE A 323 22.66 10.03 -4.75
N SER A 324 22.63 10.18 -3.42
CA SER A 324 23.82 10.48 -2.63
C SER A 324 24.88 9.39 -2.77
N ILE A 325 24.50 8.11 -2.72
CA ILE A 325 25.40 6.96 -2.91
C ILE A 325 26.07 6.99 -4.30
N VAL A 326 25.35 7.43 -5.34
CA VAL A 326 25.91 7.59 -6.70
C VAL A 326 26.95 8.71 -6.74
N PHE A 327 26.67 9.86 -6.13
CA PHE A 327 27.65 10.96 -6.04
C PHE A 327 28.85 10.59 -5.18
N GLU A 328 28.63 9.86 -4.08
CA GLU A 328 29.70 9.37 -3.20
C GLU A 328 30.61 8.34 -3.87
N LEU A 329 30.21 7.72 -4.99
CA LEU A 329 31.09 6.86 -5.81
C LEU A 329 32.24 7.67 -6.45
N LEU A 330 32.08 8.98 -6.60
CA LEU A 330 33.16 9.88 -7.03
C LEU A 330 34.21 10.10 -5.93
N THR A 331 33.96 9.58 -4.72
CA THR A 331 34.87 9.60 -3.58
C THR A 331 35.30 8.17 -3.23
N PRO A 332 36.51 7.96 -2.65
CA PRO A 332 36.94 6.63 -2.20
C PRO A 332 36.15 6.10 -1.00
N ALA A 333 35.15 6.83 -0.51
CA ALA A 333 34.43 6.51 0.72
C ALA A 333 33.44 5.34 0.58
N ARG A 334 33.10 4.89 -0.64
CA ARG A 334 32.04 3.89 -0.88
C ARG A 334 32.42 2.81 -1.88
N ASN A 335 31.92 1.60 -1.63
CA ASN A 335 32.12 0.44 -2.47
C ASN A 335 31.07 0.42 -3.60
N PHE A 336 31.52 0.18 -4.85
CA PHE A 336 30.67 0.00 -6.02
C PHE A 336 29.57 -1.06 -5.81
N LEU A 337 29.87 -2.11 -5.05
CA LEU A 337 28.91 -3.17 -4.73
C LEU A 337 27.68 -2.64 -3.98
N LEU A 338 27.85 -1.68 -3.05
CA LEU A 338 26.73 -1.08 -2.31
C LEU A 338 25.80 -0.33 -3.25
N VAL A 339 26.36 0.43 -4.21
CA VAL A 339 25.59 1.13 -5.24
C VAL A 339 24.71 0.15 -6.02
N LEU A 340 25.33 -0.94 -6.49
CA LEU A 340 24.64 -1.96 -7.30
C LEU A 340 23.53 -2.65 -6.51
N LEU A 341 23.81 -3.11 -5.28
CA LEU A 341 22.82 -3.78 -4.44
C LEU A 341 21.67 -2.84 -4.05
N TYR A 342 21.99 -1.60 -3.67
CA TYR A 342 20.97 -0.62 -3.28
C TYR A 342 20.08 -0.22 -4.46
N TRP A 343 20.64 -0.07 -5.66
CA TRP A 343 19.85 0.27 -6.83
C TRP A 343 18.96 -0.90 -7.30
N GLN A 344 19.43 -2.15 -7.18
CA GLN A 344 18.56 -3.31 -7.44
C GLN A 344 17.42 -3.40 -6.42
N LEU A 345 17.69 -3.10 -5.15
CA LEU A 345 16.66 -3.01 -4.11
C LEU A 345 15.61 -1.93 -4.46
N LEU A 346 16.06 -0.72 -4.81
CA LEU A 346 15.15 0.35 -5.23
C LEU A 346 14.33 -0.02 -6.46
N ARG A 347 14.93 -0.72 -7.44
CA ARG A 347 14.22 -1.21 -8.63
C ARG A 347 13.10 -2.18 -8.29
N VAL A 348 13.37 -3.20 -7.47
CA VAL A 348 12.35 -4.17 -7.05
C VAL A 348 11.24 -3.46 -6.27
N ARG A 349 11.63 -2.60 -5.33
CA ARG A 349 10.68 -1.85 -4.51
C ARG A 349 9.85 -0.86 -5.34
N TYR A 350 10.41 -0.28 -6.41
CA TYR A 350 9.69 0.63 -7.31
C TYR A 350 8.55 -0.08 -8.04
N MET A 351 8.74 -1.35 -8.41
CA MET A 351 7.68 -2.15 -9.06
C MET A 351 6.49 -2.44 -8.13
N ILE A 352 6.70 -2.39 -6.82
CA ILE A 352 5.71 -2.83 -5.81
C ILE A 352 5.10 -1.62 -5.07
N SER A 353 5.89 -0.61 -4.73
CA SER A 353 5.54 0.46 -3.78
C SER A 353 5.07 1.74 -4.47
N PRO A 354 3.78 2.12 -4.39
CA PRO A 354 3.28 3.37 -4.94
C PRO A 354 3.97 4.64 -4.38
N PRO A 355 4.26 4.74 -3.06
CA PRO A 355 4.98 5.89 -2.52
C PRO A 355 6.36 6.11 -3.14
N LEU A 356 7.07 5.01 -3.47
CA LEU A 356 8.37 5.09 -4.12
C LEU A 356 8.26 5.55 -5.57
N GLN A 357 7.23 5.11 -6.29
CA GLN A 357 6.95 5.61 -7.64
C GLN A 357 6.67 7.11 -7.65
N GLU A 358 5.92 7.60 -6.66
CA GLU A 358 5.66 9.03 -6.46
C GLU A 358 6.94 9.80 -6.15
N ALA A 359 7.82 9.26 -5.31
CA ALA A 359 9.10 9.87 -4.97
C ALA A 359 9.99 10.08 -6.20
N PHE A 360 10.09 9.07 -7.08
CA PHE A 360 10.82 9.20 -8.35
C PHE A 360 10.17 10.18 -9.32
N ARG A 361 8.83 10.28 -9.33
CA ARG A 361 8.11 11.28 -10.14
C ARG A 361 8.39 12.70 -9.65
N HIS A 362 8.39 12.92 -8.35
CA HIS A 362 8.81 14.19 -7.75
C HIS A 362 10.26 14.53 -8.10
N LEU A 363 11.19 13.57 -7.98
CA LEU A 363 12.58 13.76 -8.37
C LEU A 363 12.70 14.21 -9.84
N ASN A 364 12.02 13.50 -10.75
CA ASN A 364 12.02 13.85 -12.17
C ASN A 364 11.49 15.27 -12.41
N ALA A 365 10.39 15.65 -11.74
CA ALA A 365 9.84 17.01 -11.83
C ALA A 365 10.82 18.07 -11.29
N SER A 366 11.51 17.79 -10.18
CA SER A 366 12.52 18.69 -9.62
C SER A 366 13.72 18.87 -10.56
N ILE A 367 14.20 17.79 -11.19
CA ILE A 367 15.29 17.85 -12.16
C ILE A 367 14.84 18.67 -13.38
N LEU A 368 13.64 18.41 -13.92
CA LEU A 368 13.11 19.17 -15.04
C LEU A 368 13.02 20.66 -14.73
N SER A 369 12.48 21.02 -13.56
CA SER A 369 12.42 22.41 -13.09
C SER A 369 13.82 23.05 -13.07
N LEU A 370 14.82 22.35 -12.52
CA LEU A 370 16.20 22.83 -12.47
C LEU A 370 16.81 23.01 -13.87
N THR A 371 16.60 22.05 -14.77
CA THR A 371 17.13 22.11 -16.15
C THR A 371 16.43 23.15 -17.01
N SER A 372 15.20 23.52 -16.68
CA SER A 372 14.44 24.57 -17.37
C SER A 372 14.74 25.98 -16.87
N HIS A 373 15.50 26.11 -15.78
CA HIS A 373 15.83 27.40 -15.20
C HIS A 373 16.80 28.18 -16.12
N PRO A 374 16.60 29.49 -16.36
CA PRO A 374 17.43 30.29 -17.29
C PRO A 374 18.93 30.35 -16.97
N ARG A 375 19.30 30.03 -15.72
CA ARG A 375 20.70 30.00 -15.25
C ARG A 375 21.35 28.61 -15.35
N CYS A 376 20.61 27.58 -15.77
CA CYS A 376 21.15 26.23 -15.92
C CYS A 376 21.87 26.09 -17.28
N PRO A 377 23.11 25.54 -17.33
CA PRO A 377 23.78 25.29 -18.60
C PRO A 377 22.98 24.32 -19.47
N ALA A 378 22.75 24.67 -20.74
CA ALA A 378 21.96 23.87 -21.69
C ALA A 378 22.45 22.41 -21.83
N VAL A 379 23.75 22.20 -21.62
CA VAL A 379 24.40 20.87 -21.61
C VAL A 379 23.78 19.94 -20.56
N VAL A 380 23.43 20.45 -19.38
CA VAL A 380 22.84 19.65 -18.29
C VAL A 380 21.45 19.14 -18.68
N GLY A 381 20.62 20.00 -19.28
CA GLY A 381 19.29 19.63 -19.78
C GLY A 381 19.36 18.61 -20.92
N GLN A 382 20.29 18.78 -21.86
CA GLN A 382 20.49 17.84 -22.98
C GLN A 382 20.99 16.46 -22.50
N LEU A 383 21.94 16.43 -21.56
CA LEU A 383 22.44 15.19 -20.96
C LEU A 383 21.33 14.44 -20.21
N TYR A 384 20.54 15.16 -19.42
CA TYR A 384 19.41 14.56 -18.71
C TYR A 384 18.34 14.01 -19.67
N ALA A 385 17.97 14.76 -20.70
CA ALA A 385 17.00 14.30 -21.71
C ALA A 385 17.50 13.03 -22.42
N LYS A 386 18.80 12.96 -22.75
CA LYS A 386 19.42 11.78 -23.39
C LYS A 386 19.43 10.58 -22.44
N ALA A 387 19.80 10.77 -21.18
CA ALA A 387 19.80 9.72 -20.17
C ALA A 387 18.38 9.20 -19.86
N SER A 388 17.41 10.10 -19.73
CA SER A 388 16.00 9.75 -19.50
C SER A 388 15.41 8.96 -20.67
N LYS A 389 15.69 9.39 -21.91
CA LYS A 389 15.25 8.67 -23.12
C LYS A 389 15.91 7.30 -23.26
N PHE A 390 17.19 7.18 -22.89
CA PHE A 390 17.88 5.90 -22.84
C PHE A 390 17.26 4.95 -21.80
N ALA A 391 16.94 5.45 -20.60
CA ALA A 391 16.29 4.67 -19.55
C ALA A 391 14.88 4.21 -19.95
N ALA A 392 14.09 5.07 -20.60
CA ALA A 392 12.77 4.73 -21.14
C ALA A 392 12.86 3.61 -22.19
N ASN A 393 13.76 3.76 -23.17
CA ASN A 393 13.94 2.76 -24.23
C ASN A 393 14.38 1.38 -23.67
N THR A 394 15.22 1.37 -22.64
CA THR A 394 15.66 0.12 -21.99
C THR A 394 14.50 -0.58 -21.28
N THR A 395 13.56 0.19 -20.74
CA THR A 395 12.34 -0.32 -20.10
C THR A 395 11.39 -0.92 -21.14
N ASP A 396 11.16 -0.21 -22.25
CA ASP A 396 10.32 -0.68 -23.35
C ASP A 396 10.89 -1.94 -24.03
N MET A 397 12.21 -2.02 -24.22
CA MET A 397 12.88 -3.22 -24.73
C MET A 397 12.66 -4.44 -23.83
N SER A 398 12.75 -4.25 -22.51
CA SER A 398 12.51 -5.33 -21.54
C SER A 398 11.05 -5.78 -21.50
N GLN A 399 10.09 -4.85 -21.67
CA GLN A 399 8.67 -5.16 -21.77
C GLN A 399 8.32 -5.80 -23.12
N GLN A 400 8.94 -5.39 -24.21
CA GLN A 400 8.81 -6.02 -25.53
C GLN A 400 9.43 -7.42 -25.55
N GLN A 401 10.58 -7.65 -24.91
CA GLN A 401 11.15 -8.99 -24.74
C GLN A 401 10.28 -9.89 -23.86
N GLN A 402 9.67 -9.37 -22.79
CA GLN A 402 8.70 -10.11 -21.99
C GLN A 402 7.38 -10.37 -22.73
N ALA A 403 6.92 -9.43 -23.55
CA ALA A 403 5.74 -9.62 -24.40
C ALA A 403 6.00 -10.63 -25.53
N ALA A 404 7.19 -10.61 -26.13
CA ALA A 404 7.63 -11.60 -27.11
C ALA A 404 7.78 -13.00 -26.49
N ALA A 405 8.32 -13.10 -25.26
CA ALA A 405 8.39 -14.35 -24.52
C ALA A 405 7.02 -14.88 -24.08
N ASN A 406 6.05 -14.00 -23.80
CA ASN A 406 4.67 -14.38 -23.49
C ASN A 406 3.80 -14.67 -24.73
N GLY A 407 4.21 -14.18 -25.90
CA GLY A 407 3.59 -14.46 -27.21
C GLY A 407 4.10 -15.74 -27.88
N ALA A 408 5.25 -16.28 -27.42
CA ALA A 408 5.78 -17.55 -27.87
C ALA A 408 5.60 -18.63 -26.78
N ARG A 409 4.39 -19.18 -26.68
CA ARG A 409 4.21 -20.54 -26.16
C ARG A 409 3.82 -21.47 -27.30
N PRO A 410 4.73 -22.33 -27.79
CA PRO A 410 4.32 -23.68 -28.08
C PRO A 410 4.20 -24.42 -26.73
N ARG A 411 3.00 -24.94 -26.46
CA ARG A 411 2.85 -26.10 -25.57
C ARG A 411 3.50 -27.34 -26.24
N CYS A 412 3.79 -28.33 -25.40
CA CYS A 412 4.32 -29.69 -25.68
C CYS A 412 5.86 -29.77 -25.76
N THR A 413 6.55 -30.77 -25.19
CA THR A 413 6.11 -32.09 -24.71
C THR A 413 7.11 -32.64 -23.67
N ILE A 414 6.63 -33.57 -22.87
CA ILE A 414 7.32 -34.51 -21.97
C ILE A 414 8.65 -35.04 -22.53
N MET A 415 9.73 -34.96 -21.74
CA MET A 415 10.40 -36.09 -21.08
C MET A 415 11.31 -35.57 -19.96
#